data_AF-F4WGB1-F1
#
_entry.id   AF-F4WGB1-F1
#
_cell.length_a   1.000
_cell.length_b   1.000
_cell.length_c   1.000
_cell.angle_alpha   90.00
_cell.angle_beta   90.00
_cell.angle_gamma   90.00
#
_symmetry.space_group_name_H-M   'P 1'
#
loop_
_entity.id
_entity.type
_entity.pdbx_description
1 polymer ?
#
loop_
_entity_poly.entity_id
_entity_poly.type
_entity_poly.pdbx_seq_one_letter_code
_entity_poly.pdbx_strand_id
1 'polypeptide(L)'
;MGRAKIPKEIRVDTWLIRDKINRYRGILKLHARDEELQLSQATKLKSIVSRKITSLDVDVKRHYEIASHLRDGKQPILRLLADHKKVYLAVKHLKPFEIYAAIFQDCNLKQRLLDKLYCKKKRRLKRGIELQDATFFDTLMNILKENQSSQCKVMLKVTVMGQLATENLDDIRQKYKRMSRVVWHNMKIREQMLSIVNSQVKDLWAYAQSLVRVESDHIFTKRDTDLFNKTLENQLAHLENICTEVKDVLLVRSYHDLLSRFENQSEHRIALLARLDINIKNREILLSKKHQALQVLEGLKYSTKEQFKINGTQDILEQIKIEKKREKNLKEQITAHGELLTNIRAALQNMNTMLLCVNKQKGMKKPVKDGNKKELIINDKEDIEDHDALIEIERMDTDVLALLVKINRKINILFNISNFALEEKEDEARDLYHTYVSNYNSNLIFGTGEEEPIGLLVEHEMVDVAIPTRADIKYHSRQIIEAHLKPE
;
A
#
# COMPACT_ATOMS: atom_id res chain seq x y z
N MET A 1 57.58 -31.56 48.67
CA MET A 1 58.13 -30.87 47.50
C MET A 1 57.24 -31.13 46.30
N GLY A 2 56.86 -30.09 45.56
CA GLY A 2 55.89 -30.19 44.48
C GLY A 2 56.42 -30.78 43.17
N ARG A 3 55.50 -31.04 42.23
CA ARG A 3 55.48 -30.48 40.86
C ARG A 3 54.32 -31.08 40.05
N ALA A 4 53.52 -30.16 39.53
CA ALA A 4 52.61 -30.16 38.37
C ALA A 4 52.57 -31.36 37.39
N LYS A 5 51.37 -31.64 36.83
CA LYS A 5 51.03 -31.45 35.40
C LYS A 5 49.59 -31.88 35.03
N ILE A 6 48.91 -30.92 34.38
CA ILE A 6 47.83 -30.82 33.34
C ILE A 6 47.29 -32.10 32.61
N PRO A 7 46.25 -31.99 31.73
CA PRO A 7 44.93 -32.65 31.79
C PRO A 7 44.83 -33.91 30.88
N LYS A 8 43.73 -34.68 30.97
CA LYS A 8 43.39 -35.70 29.96
C LYS A 8 41.93 -35.61 29.52
N GLU A 9 41.78 -35.00 28.35
CA GLU A 9 40.93 -35.37 27.21
C GLU A 9 39.91 -36.52 27.37
N ILE A 10 38.65 -36.14 27.12
CA ILE A 10 37.57 -36.80 26.35
C ILE A 10 37.72 -38.32 26.19
N ARG A 11 36.97 -39.08 27.01
CA ARG A 11 36.63 -40.47 26.73
C ARG A 11 35.31 -40.54 25.96
N VAL A 12 35.39 -41.21 24.82
CA VAL A 12 34.32 -41.65 23.93
C VAL A 12 33.22 -42.36 24.71
N ASP A 13 31.98 -41.90 24.58
CA ASP A 13 30.78 -42.50 25.18
C ASP A 13 30.56 -43.91 24.64
N THR A 14 30.85 -44.90 25.47
CA THR A 14 30.48 -46.30 25.27
C THR A 14 28.96 -46.45 25.43
N TRP A 15 28.24 -46.45 24.32
CA TRP A 15 26.80 -46.72 24.28
C TRP A 15 26.46 -48.06 24.96
N LEU A 16 25.69 -48.00 26.04
CA LEU A 16 25.18 -49.19 26.73
C LEU A 16 24.20 -49.94 25.81
N ILE A 17 24.24 -51.28 25.84
CA ILE A 17 23.40 -52.19 25.03
C ILE A 17 21.90 -51.84 25.11
N ARG A 18 21.47 -51.28 26.25
CA ARG A 18 20.10 -50.82 26.50
C ARG A 18 19.65 -49.71 25.53
N ASP A 19 20.54 -48.79 25.16
CA ASP A 19 20.20 -47.69 24.25
C ASP A 19 20.07 -48.15 22.80
N LYS A 20 20.85 -49.15 22.39
CA LYS A 20 20.68 -49.80 21.07
C LYS A 20 19.31 -50.48 20.98
N ILE A 21 18.90 -51.24 22.01
CA ILE A 21 17.59 -51.89 22.05
C ILE A 21 16.44 -50.87 21.98
N ASN A 22 16.56 -49.75 22.71
CA ASN A 22 15.56 -48.68 22.67
C ASN A 22 15.47 -48.02 21.29
N ARG A 23 16.61 -47.79 20.61
CA ARG A 23 16.62 -47.28 19.23
C ARG A 23 15.99 -48.27 18.23
N TYR A 24 16.32 -49.55 18.31
CA TYR A 24 15.69 -50.58 17.45
C TYR A 24 14.18 -50.67 17.69
N ARG A 25 13.72 -50.60 18.94
CA ARG A 25 12.27 -50.51 19.23
C ARG A 25 11.63 -49.23 18.68
N GLY A 26 12.36 -48.11 18.69
CA GLY A 26 11.92 -46.87 18.07
C GLY A 26 11.74 -47.00 16.56
N ILE A 27 12.73 -47.58 15.88
CA ILE A 27 12.69 -47.81 14.42
C ILE A 27 11.56 -48.76 14.05
N LEU A 28 11.36 -49.86 14.79
CA LEU A 28 10.25 -50.80 14.54
C LEU A 28 8.87 -50.14 14.71
N LYS A 29 8.72 -49.23 15.68
CA LYS A 29 7.48 -48.45 15.85
C LYS A 29 7.26 -47.43 14.74
N LEU A 30 8.34 -46.87 14.19
CA LEU A 30 8.25 -45.98 13.03
C LEU A 30 7.86 -46.76 11.78
N HIS A 31 8.45 -47.93 11.54
CA HIS A 31 8.09 -48.80 10.43
C HIS A 31 6.62 -49.23 10.48
N ALA A 32 6.13 -49.66 11.66
CA ALA A 32 4.72 -50.02 11.82
C ALA A 32 3.76 -48.85 11.54
N ARG A 33 4.14 -47.62 11.91
CA ARG A 33 3.36 -46.42 11.58
C ARG A 33 3.41 -46.09 10.09
N ASP A 34 4.53 -46.34 9.44
CA ASP A 34 4.71 -46.06 8.01
C ASP A 34 3.89 -47.05 7.17
N GLU A 35 3.85 -48.34 7.54
CA GLU A 35 2.95 -49.33 6.94
C GLU A 35 1.47 -48.94 7.11
N GLU A 36 1.06 -48.50 8.30
CA GLU A 36 -0.32 -48.00 8.52
C GLU A 36 -0.64 -46.78 7.64
N LEU A 37 0.31 -45.86 7.47
CA LEU A 37 0.15 -44.71 6.60
C LEU A 37 0.03 -45.11 5.13
N GLN A 38 0.87 -46.02 4.65
CA GLN A 38 0.80 -46.53 3.28
C GLN A 38 -0.53 -47.23 3.00
N LEU A 39 -1.02 -48.08 3.92
CA LEU A 39 -2.34 -48.71 3.80
C LEU A 39 -3.47 -47.66 3.76
N SER A 40 -3.37 -46.60 4.55
CA SER A 40 -4.35 -45.49 4.54
C SER A 40 -4.33 -44.69 3.23
N GLN A 41 -3.16 -44.54 2.60
CA GLN A 41 -3.02 -43.86 1.32
C GLN A 41 -3.52 -44.73 0.17
N ALA A 42 -3.18 -46.02 0.16
CA ALA A 42 -3.64 -46.99 -0.83
C ALA A 42 -5.17 -47.12 -0.84
N THR A 43 -5.81 -47.14 0.34
CA THR A 43 -7.27 -47.17 0.46
C THR A 43 -7.94 -45.89 -0.07
N LYS A 44 -7.36 -44.70 0.21
CA LYS A 44 -7.83 -43.43 -0.36
C LYS A 44 -7.71 -43.40 -1.88
N LEU A 45 -6.55 -43.79 -2.42
CA LEU A 45 -6.32 -43.88 -3.87
C LEU A 45 -7.31 -44.84 -4.54
N LYS A 46 -7.51 -46.03 -3.97
CA LYS A 46 -8.51 -46.99 -4.46
C LYS A 46 -9.91 -46.38 -4.53
N SER A 47 -10.33 -45.62 -3.52
CA SER A 47 -11.63 -44.95 -3.52
C SER A 47 -11.78 -43.88 -4.61
N ILE A 48 -10.71 -43.12 -4.88
CA ILE A 48 -10.68 -42.07 -5.91
C ILE A 48 -10.74 -42.72 -7.30
N VAL A 49 -9.95 -43.77 -7.52
CA VAL A 49 -9.93 -44.50 -8.79
C VAL A 49 -11.29 -45.15 -9.07
N SER A 50 -11.92 -45.79 -8.08
CA SER A 50 -13.27 -46.35 -8.25
C SER A 50 -14.32 -45.30 -8.60
N ARG A 51 -14.24 -44.08 -8.04
CA ARG A 51 -15.12 -42.97 -8.42
C ARG A 51 -14.90 -42.48 -9.85
N LYS A 52 -13.64 -42.43 -10.30
CA LYS A 52 -13.31 -42.06 -11.70
C LYS A 52 -13.75 -43.12 -12.70
N ILE A 53 -13.59 -44.41 -12.36
CA ILE A 53 -14.04 -45.51 -13.22
C ILE A 53 -15.57 -45.47 -13.38
N THR A 54 -16.30 -45.23 -12.29
CA THR A 54 -17.77 -45.13 -12.36
C THR A 54 -18.24 -43.90 -13.13
N SER A 55 -17.56 -42.75 -13.05
CA SER A 55 -17.89 -41.59 -13.90
C SER A 55 -17.60 -41.86 -15.37
N LEU A 56 -16.47 -42.51 -15.68
CA LEU A 56 -16.12 -42.87 -17.05
C LEU A 56 -17.11 -43.88 -17.65
N ASP A 57 -17.60 -44.85 -16.87
CA ASP A 57 -18.62 -45.81 -17.35
C ASP A 57 -19.94 -45.09 -17.73
N VAL A 58 -20.33 -44.05 -16.98
CA VAL A 58 -21.51 -43.23 -17.31
C VAL A 58 -21.28 -42.43 -18.60
N ASP A 59 -20.09 -41.84 -18.76
CA ASP A 59 -19.77 -41.06 -19.96
C ASP A 59 -19.65 -41.95 -21.20
N VAL A 60 -19.05 -43.14 -21.09
CA VAL A 60 -18.98 -44.13 -22.18
C VAL A 60 -20.39 -44.58 -22.60
N LYS A 61 -21.30 -44.83 -21.65
CA LYS A 61 -22.71 -45.13 -21.97
C LYS A 61 -23.39 -43.99 -22.72
N ARG A 62 -23.21 -42.73 -22.29
CA ARG A 62 -23.75 -41.55 -22.99
C ARG A 62 -23.21 -41.42 -24.41
N HIS A 63 -21.91 -41.65 -24.61
CA HIS A 63 -21.31 -41.61 -25.93
C HIS A 63 -21.80 -42.74 -26.84
N TYR A 64 -22.02 -43.93 -26.29
CA TYR A 64 -22.61 -45.06 -27.03
C TYR A 64 -24.07 -44.78 -27.43
N GLU A 65 -24.86 -44.16 -26.55
CA GLU A 65 -26.22 -43.68 -26.85
C GLU A 65 -26.20 -42.64 -27.97
N ILE A 66 -25.32 -41.64 -27.93
CA ILE A 66 -25.19 -40.64 -29.00
C ILE A 66 -24.78 -41.30 -30.33
N ALA A 67 -23.82 -42.22 -30.31
CA ALA A 67 -23.32 -42.90 -31.51
C ALA A 67 -24.38 -43.83 -32.15
N SER A 68 -25.12 -44.57 -31.33
CA SER A 68 -26.25 -45.39 -31.80
C SER A 68 -27.38 -44.52 -32.39
N HIS A 69 -27.68 -43.37 -31.78
CA HIS A 69 -28.67 -42.43 -32.32
C HIS A 69 -28.26 -41.77 -33.64
N LEU A 70 -26.96 -41.58 -33.87
CA LEU A 70 -26.42 -41.12 -35.16
C LEU A 70 -26.57 -42.17 -36.27
N ARG A 71 -26.41 -43.46 -35.94
CA ARG A 71 -26.54 -44.58 -36.89
C ARG A 71 -28.00 -44.82 -37.30
N ASP A 72 -28.96 -44.58 -36.41
CA ASP A 72 -30.39 -44.84 -36.63
C ASP A 72 -31.19 -43.68 -37.24
N GLY A 73 -30.58 -42.52 -37.49
CA GLY A 73 -31.20 -41.42 -38.24
C GLY A 73 -32.49 -40.85 -37.64
N LYS A 74 -32.69 -40.92 -36.32
CA LYS A 74 -33.92 -40.47 -35.66
C LYS A 74 -33.85 -39.01 -35.17
N GLN A 75 -35.04 -38.44 -34.98
CA GLN A 75 -35.37 -37.04 -34.64
C GLN A 75 -34.68 -36.36 -33.43
N PRO A 76 -34.04 -37.03 -32.44
CA PRO A 76 -33.43 -36.32 -31.31
C PRO A 76 -32.32 -35.31 -31.68
N ILE A 77 -31.59 -35.58 -32.79
CA ILE A 77 -30.52 -34.71 -33.28
C ILE A 77 -31.07 -33.38 -33.82
N LEU A 78 -32.28 -33.38 -34.39
CA LEU A 78 -32.97 -32.17 -34.83
C LEU A 78 -33.35 -31.26 -33.66
N ARG A 79 -33.53 -31.80 -32.45
CA ARG A 79 -33.76 -31.03 -31.22
C ARG A 79 -32.47 -30.38 -30.71
N LEU A 80 -31.35 -31.10 -30.76
CA LEU A 80 -30.03 -30.58 -30.38
C LEU A 80 -29.51 -29.52 -31.37
N LEU A 81 -29.86 -29.65 -32.66
CA LEU A 81 -29.53 -28.67 -33.70
C LEU A 81 -30.49 -27.47 -33.73
N ALA A 82 -31.57 -27.47 -32.95
CA ALA A 82 -32.55 -26.38 -32.92
C ALA A 82 -31.92 -25.06 -32.45
N ASP A 83 -30.91 -25.12 -31.59
CA ASP A 83 -30.16 -23.96 -31.09
C ASP A 83 -29.33 -23.27 -32.20
N HIS A 84 -29.05 -24.00 -33.29
CA HIS A 84 -28.35 -23.48 -34.46
C HIS A 84 -29.25 -23.53 -35.69
N LYS A 85 -30.23 -22.61 -35.72
CA LYS A 85 -31.27 -22.46 -36.77
C LYS A 85 -30.74 -22.49 -38.21
N LYS A 86 -29.51 -21.99 -38.47
CA LYS A 86 -28.86 -22.06 -39.79
C LYS A 86 -28.53 -23.50 -40.22
N VAL A 87 -28.06 -24.32 -39.29
CA VAL A 87 -27.73 -25.74 -39.50
C VAL A 87 -29.01 -26.56 -39.59
N TYR A 88 -30.00 -26.28 -38.73
CA TYR A 88 -31.33 -26.89 -38.79
C TYR A 88 -32.03 -26.67 -40.14
N LEU A 89 -31.92 -25.46 -40.71
CA LEU A 89 -32.50 -25.12 -42.02
C LEU A 89 -31.75 -25.74 -43.20
N ALA A 90 -30.45 -25.99 -43.08
CA ALA A 90 -29.64 -26.66 -44.10
C ALA A 90 -29.89 -28.19 -44.13
N VAL A 91 -30.20 -28.78 -42.97
CA VAL A 91 -30.47 -30.23 -42.81
C VAL A 91 -31.89 -30.61 -43.27
N LYS A 92 -32.86 -29.68 -43.20
CA LYS A 92 -34.15 -29.85 -43.85
C LYS A 92 -34.00 -29.51 -45.33
N HIS A 93 -34.42 -30.39 -46.24
CA HIS A 93 -34.48 -30.19 -47.70
C HIS A 93 -35.49 -29.09 -48.14
N LEU A 94 -35.43 -27.91 -47.53
CA LEU A 94 -36.27 -26.76 -47.83
C LEU A 94 -35.77 -26.05 -49.09
N LYS A 95 -36.69 -25.42 -49.82
CA LYS A 95 -36.33 -24.67 -51.03
C LYS A 95 -35.50 -23.44 -50.63
N PRO A 96 -34.47 -23.05 -51.42
CA PRO A 96 -33.59 -21.92 -51.09
C PRO A 96 -34.30 -20.61 -50.71
N PHE A 97 -35.47 -20.34 -51.31
CA PHE A 97 -36.29 -19.16 -51.04
C PHE A 97 -36.86 -19.13 -49.60
N GLU A 98 -37.29 -20.29 -49.07
CA GLU A 98 -37.85 -20.41 -47.73
C GLU A 98 -36.76 -20.25 -46.66
N ILE A 99 -35.55 -20.74 -46.96
CA ILE A 99 -34.35 -20.54 -46.12
C ILE A 99 -34.00 -19.05 -46.06
N TYR A 100 -34.00 -18.35 -47.21
CA TYR A 100 -33.72 -16.92 -47.27
C TYR A 100 -34.74 -16.11 -46.45
N ALA A 101 -36.04 -16.39 -46.59
CA ALA A 101 -37.09 -15.72 -45.84
C ALA A 101 -36.96 -15.93 -44.32
N ALA A 102 -36.65 -17.16 -43.88
CA ALA A 102 -36.45 -17.48 -42.47
C ALA A 102 -35.21 -16.79 -41.86
N ILE A 103 -34.12 -16.71 -42.62
CA ILE A 103 -32.90 -15.98 -42.21
C ILE A 103 -33.18 -14.47 -42.14
N PHE A 104 -33.87 -13.91 -43.13
CA PHE A 104 -34.20 -12.49 -43.15
C PHE A 104 -35.10 -12.08 -41.97
N GLN A 105 -36.10 -12.90 -41.64
CA GLN A 105 -36.94 -12.70 -40.46
C GLN A 105 -36.12 -12.77 -39.15
N ASP A 106 -35.20 -13.73 -39.04
CA ASP A 106 -34.33 -13.86 -37.87
C ASP A 106 -33.39 -12.66 -37.71
N CYS A 107 -32.81 -12.18 -38.81
CA CYS A 107 -32.00 -10.95 -38.85
C CYS A 107 -32.82 -9.73 -38.41
N ASN A 108 -34.05 -9.57 -38.91
CA ASN A 108 -34.92 -8.46 -38.51
C ASN A 108 -35.31 -8.51 -37.03
N LEU A 109 -35.57 -9.69 -36.48
CA LEU A 109 -35.85 -9.86 -35.05
C LEU A 109 -34.62 -9.50 -34.20
N LYS A 110 -33.43 -9.93 -34.62
CA LYS A 110 -32.16 -9.59 -33.97
C LYS A 110 -31.86 -8.09 -34.04
N GLN A 111 -32.11 -7.45 -35.18
CA GLN A 111 -31.98 -6.00 -35.35
C GLN A 111 -32.88 -5.24 -34.37
N ARG A 112 -34.17 -5.62 -34.29
CA ARG A 112 -35.13 -5.02 -33.34
C ARG A 112 -34.72 -5.23 -31.88
N LEU A 113 -34.19 -6.41 -31.54
CA LEU A 113 -33.69 -6.69 -30.21
C LEU A 113 -32.48 -5.78 -29.89
N LEU A 114 -31.58 -5.60 -30.83
CA LEU A 114 -30.41 -4.72 -30.71
C LEU A 114 -30.85 -3.26 -30.47
N ASP A 115 -31.81 -2.76 -31.25
CA ASP A 115 -32.35 -1.40 -31.08
C ASP A 115 -32.99 -1.21 -29.70
N LYS A 116 -33.72 -2.22 -29.22
CA LYS A 116 -34.31 -2.22 -27.86
C LYS A 116 -33.23 -2.18 -26.79
N LEU A 117 -32.14 -2.93 -26.96
CA LEU A 117 -31.00 -2.91 -26.05
C LEU A 117 -30.28 -1.55 -26.08
N TYR A 118 -30.10 -0.95 -27.26
CA TYR A 118 -29.47 0.36 -27.42
C TYR A 118 -30.30 1.45 -26.74
N CYS A 119 -31.62 1.46 -26.94
CA CYS A 119 -32.54 2.37 -26.26
C CYS A 119 -32.50 2.18 -24.74
N LYS A 120 -32.45 0.93 -24.25
CA LYS A 120 -32.33 0.63 -22.82
C LYS A 120 -31.00 1.12 -22.24
N LYS A 121 -29.89 0.95 -22.97
CA LYS A 121 -28.56 1.47 -22.61
C LYS A 121 -28.59 2.99 -22.53
N LYS A 122 -29.13 3.68 -23.54
CA LYS A 122 -29.27 5.15 -23.57
C LYS A 122 -30.09 5.68 -22.39
N ARG A 123 -31.23 5.04 -22.07
CA ARG A 123 -32.06 5.41 -20.90
C ARG A 123 -31.35 5.19 -19.57
N ARG A 124 -30.55 4.13 -19.44
CA ARG A 124 -29.75 3.88 -18.23
C ARG A 124 -28.63 4.88 -18.07
N LEU A 125 -27.95 5.23 -19.16
CA LEU A 125 -26.91 6.26 -19.16
C LEU A 125 -27.48 7.62 -18.75
N LYS A 126 -28.61 8.02 -19.34
CA LYS A 126 -29.28 9.28 -18.97
C LYS A 126 -29.64 9.32 -17.48
N ARG A 127 -30.23 8.25 -16.95
CA ARG A 127 -30.50 8.13 -15.50
C ARG A 127 -29.24 8.15 -14.65
N GLY A 128 -28.15 7.54 -15.11
CA GLY A 128 -26.87 7.56 -14.41
C GLY A 128 -26.32 8.99 -14.29
N ILE A 129 -26.38 9.77 -15.36
CA ILE A 129 -25.97 11.18 -15.38
C ILE A 129 -26.88 12.01 -14.45
N GLU A 130 -28.21 11.86 -14.55
CA GLU A 130 -29.16 12.57 -13.69
C GLU A 130 -28.94 12.25 -12.20
N LEU A 131 -28.64 11.00 -11.85
CA LEU A 131 -28.33 10.61 -10.48
C LEU A 131 -27.02 11.24 -10.00
N GLN A 132 -26.01 11.26 -10.88
CA GLN A 132 -24.71 11.82 -10.57
C GLN A 132 -24.84 13.34 -10.31
N ASP A 133 -25.55 14.05 -11.18
CA ASP A 133 -25.85 15.47 -11.02
C ASP A 133 -26.61 15.73 -9.71
N ALA A 134 -27.64 14.94 -9.41
CA ALA A 134 -28.37 15.06 -8.14
C ALA A 134 -27.45 14.88 -6.92
N THR A 135 -26.58 13.86 -6.93
CA THR A 135 -25.62 13.66 -5.84
C THR A 135 -24.62 14.81 -5.72
N PHE A 136 -24.16 15.38 -6.84
CA PHE A 136 -23.29 16.55 -6.81
C PHE A 136 -24.00 17.76 -6.22
N PHE A 137 -25.24 18.04 -6.61
CA PHE A 137 -26.03 19.13 -6.05
C PHE A 137 -26.28 18.94 -4.56
N ASP A 138 -26.64 17.73 -4.12
CA ASP A 138 -26.83 17.44 -2.70
C ASP A 138 -25.54 17.65 -1.89
N THR A 139 -24.41 17.19 -2.42
CA THR A 139 -23.10 17.38 -1.77
C THR A 139 -22.75 18.85 -1.67
N LEU A 140 -22.94 19.61 -2.76
CA LEU A 140 -22.67 21.04 -2.81
C LEU A 140 -23.59 21.81 -1.86
N MET A 141 -24.87 21.46 -1.78
CA MET A 141 -25.82 22.07 -0.85
C MET A 141 -25.45 21.78 0.62
N ASN A 142 -24.96 20.59 0.93
CA ASN A 142 -24.49 20.26 2.27
C ASN A 142 -23.25 21.08 2.66
N ILE A 143 -22.27 21.18 1.75
CA ILE A 143 -21.07 22.01 1.97
C ILE A 143 -21.46 23.48 2.21
N LEU A 144 -22.40 24.02 1.42
CA LEU A 144 -22.89 25.39 1.59
C LEU A 144 -23.59 25.59 2.94
N LYS A 145 -24.42 24.63 3.38
CA LYS A 145 -25.08 24.69 4.70
C LYS A 145 -24.06 24.65 5.85
N GLU A 146 -23.06 23.79 5.76
CA GLU A 146 -21.99 23.70 6.76
C GLU A 146 -21.17 25.00 6.81
N ASN A 147 -20.83 25.55 5.64
CA ASN A 147 -20.14 26.83 5.53
C ASN A 147 -20.95 27.98 6.11
N GLN A 148 -22.26 28.05 5.82
CA GLN A 148 -23.12 29.07 6.40
C GLN A 148 -23.17 28.95 7.93
N SER A 149 -23.33 27.73 8.47
CA SER A 149 -23.35 27.51 9.92
C SER A 149 -22.03 27.90 10.58
N SER A 150 -20.90 27.55 9.97
CA SER A 150 -19.58 27.93 10.50
C SER A 150 -19.35 29.44 10.46
N GLN A 151 -19.73 30.11 9.35
CA GLN A 151 -19.68 31.56 9.23
C GLN A 151 -20.55 32.26 10.26
N CYS A 152 -21.79 31.82 10.47
CA CYS A 152 -22.68 32.37 11.50
C CYS A 152 -22.08 32.24 12.91
N LYS A 153 -21.45 31.10 13.23
CA LYS A 153 -20.76 30.91 14.52
C LYS A 153 -19.58 31.87 14.70
N VAL A 154 -18.79 32.08 13.64
CA VAL A 154 -17.67 33.02 13.67
C VAL A 154 -18.18 34.45 13.85
N MET A 155 -19.20 34.85 13.08
CA MET A 155 -19.80 36.18 13.18
C MET A 155 -20.36 36.46 14.59
N LEU A 156 -21.02 35.48 15.20
CA LEU A 156 -21.48 35.58 16.59
C LEU A 156 -20.31 35.80 17.56
N LYS A 157 -19.23 35.02 17.44
CA LYS A 157 -18.03 35.18 18.29
C LYS A 157 -17.39 36.55 18.11
N VAL A 158 -17.26 37.02 16.87
CA VAL A 158 -16.71 38.34 16.56
C VAL A 158 -17.60 39.43 17.18
N THR A 159 -18.92 39.29 17.11
CA THR A 159 -19.86 40.23 17.72
C THR A 159 -19.71 40.28 19.24
N VAL A 160 -19.64 39.12 19.91
CA VAL A 160 -19.43 39.04 21.36
C VAL A 160 -18.08 39.65 21.76
N MET A 161 -17.01 39.36 21.01
CA MET A 161 -15.70 39.96 21.26
C MET A 161 -15.71 41.47 21.03
N GLY A 162 -16.45 41.95 20.03
CA GLY A 162 -16.66 43.37 19.79
C GLY A 162 -17.40 44.05 20.95
N GLN A 163 -18.47 43.43 21.45
CA GLN A 163 -19.21 43.91 22.62
C GLN A 163 -18.31 43.97 23.87
N LEU A 164 -17.56 42.91 24.15
CA LEU A 164 -16.63 42.88 25.29
C LEU A 164 -15.54 43.96 25.15
N ALA A 165 -15.02 44.18 23.94
CA ALA A 165 -14.04 45.24 23.70
C ALA A 165 -14.65 46.63 23.96
N THR A 166 -15.89 46.87 23.54
CA THR A 166 -16.58 48.14 23.81
C THR A 166 -16.87 48.34 25.30
N GLU A 167 -17.28 47.30 26.03
CA GLU A 167 -17.48 47.36 27.48
C GLU A 167 -16.19 47.70 28.21
N ASN A 168 -15.08 47.02 27.87
CA ASN A 168 -13.77 47.31 28.45
C ASN A 168 -13.33 48.76 28.18
N LEU A 169 -13.58 49.28 26.97
CA LEU A 169 -13.25 50.67 26.64
C LEU A 169 -14.09 51.66 27.45
N ASP A 170 -15.38 51.38 27.64
CA ASP A 170 -16.27 52.23 28.45
C ASP A 170 -15.90 52.20 29.94
N ASP A 171 -15.53 51.03 30.48
CA ASP A 171 -15.02 50.90 31.86
C ASP A 171 -13.74 51.70 32.07
N ILE A 172 -12.79 51.59 31.14
CA ILE A 172 -11.55 52.38 31.16
C ILE A 172 -11.88 53.88 31.09
N ARG A 173 -12.78 54.28 30.19
CA ARG A 173 -13.22 55.67 30.06
C ARG A 173 -13.86 56.19 31.34
N GLN A 174 -14.68 55.39 32.01
CA GLN A 174 -15.31 55.75 33.28
C GLN A 174 -14.26 55.86 34.40
N LYS A 175 -13.29 54.95 34.45
CA LYS A 175 -12.17 54.99 35.40
C LYS A 175 -11.35 56.26 35.24
N TYR A 176 -11.01 56.65 34.01
CA TYR A 176 -10.33 57.92 33.73
C TYR A 176 -11.18 59.11 34.17
N LYS A 177 -12.48 59.15 33.87
CA LYS A 177 -13.38 60.22 34.34
C LYS A 177 -13.39 60.35 35.87
N ARG A 178 -13.42 59.22 36.60
CA ARG A 178 -13.35 59.23 38.07
C ARG A 178 -11.99 59.75 38.56
N MET A 179 -10.90 59.25 37.98
CA MET A 179 -9.54 59.67 38.32
C MET A 179 -9.34 61.17 38.10
N SER A 180 -9.78 61.71 36.95
CA SER A 180 -9.68 63.14 36.65
C SER A 180 -10.40 64.01 37.68
N ARG A 181 -11.59 63.59 38.16
CA ARG A 181 -12.32 64.31 39.21
C ARG A 181 -11.55 64.31 40.53
N VAL A 182 -10.98 63.17 40.93
CA VAL A 182 -10.19 63.06 42.16
C VAL A 182 -8.93 63.92 42.08
N VAL A 183 -8.20 63.86 40.97
CA VAL A 183 -7.01 64.69 40.74
C VAL A 183 -7.35 66.16 40.79
N TRP A 184 -8.45 66.57 40.14
CA TRP A 184 -8.90 67.97 40.15
C TRP A 184 -9.27 68.43 41.57
N HIS A 185 -10.00 67.62 42.33
CA HIS A 185 -10.34 67.94 43.72
C HIS A 185 -9.08 68.07 44.59
N ASN A 186 -8.14 67.13 44.47
CA ASN A 186 -6.86 67.17 45.18
C ASN A 186 -6.03 68.40 44.78
N MET A 187 -6.02 68.78 43.50
CA MET A 187 -5.34 69.98 43.04
C MET A 187 -5.93 71.23 43.69
N LYS A 188 -7.26 71.32 43.75
CA LYS A 188 -7.97 72.44 44.39
C LYS A 188 -7.71 72.51 45.89
N ILE A 189 -7.67 71.37 46.60
CA ILE A 189 -7.30 71.33 48.03
C ILE A 189 -5.85 71.79 48.22
N ARG A 190 -4.92 71.30 47.38
CA ARG A 190 -3.51 71.74 47.45
C ARG A 190 -3.36 73.23 47.20
N GLU A 191 -4.07 73.78 46.23
CA GLU A 191 -4.07 75.21 45.95
C GLU A 191 -4.56 76.02 47.16
N GLN A 192 -5.66 75.59 47.78
CA GLN A 192 -6.17 76.21 49.01
C GLN A 192 -5.16 76.11 50.17
N MET A 193 -4.56 74.94 50.39
CA MET A 193 -3.57 74.73 51.44
C MET A 193 -2.31 75.56 51.20
N LEU A 194 -1.82 75.65 49.96
CA LEU A 194 -0.70 76.51 49.59
C LEU A 194 -1.04 77.99 49.80
N SER A 195 -2.27 78.41 49.50
CA SER A 195 -2.71 79.78 49.80
C SER A 195 -2.69 80.08 51.29
N ILE A 196 -3.12 79.15 52.14
CA ILE A 196 -3.10 79.28 53.61
C ILE A 196 -1.65 79.32 54.12
N VAL A 197 -0.81 78.41 53.66
CA VAL A 197 0.62 78.40 54.04
C VAL A 197 1.30 79.69 53.57
N ASN A 198 1.00 80.17 52.37
CA ASN A 198 1.54 81.43 51.88
C ASN A 198 1.08 82.64 52.71
N SER A 199 -0.17 82.67 53.18
CA SER A 199 -0.60 83.73 54.10
C SER A 199 0.11 83.62 55.44
N GLN A 200 0.24 82.41 56.02
CA GLN A 200 0.98 82.19 57.26
C GLN A 200 2.46 82.57 57.14
N VAL A 201 3.12 82.23 56.03
CA VAL A 201 4.51 82.63 55.76
C VAL A 201 4.61 84.14 55.63
N LYS A 202 3.66 84.82 54.97
CA LYS A 202 3.63 86.29 54.92
C LYS A 202 3.44 86.90 56.30
N ASP A 203 2.58 86.33 57.14
CA ASP A 203 2.35 86.80 58.51
C ASP A 203 3.59 86.57 59.38
N LEU A 204 4.22 85.39 59.30
CA LEU A 204 5.48 85.08 59.98
C LEU A 204 6.62 85.95 59.46
N TRP A 205 6.65 86.25 58.17
CA TRP A 205 7.65 87.14 57.58
C TRP A 205 7.46 88.57 58.05
N ALA A 206 6.23 89.08 58.10
CA ALA A 206 5.92 90.39 58.68
C ALA A 206 6.26 90.43 60.18
N TYR A 207 5.96 89.36 60.91
CA TYR A 207 6.31 89.22 62.33
C TYR A 207 7.84 89.16 62.52
N ALA A 208 8.57 88.39 61.71
CA ALA A 208 10.02 88.33 61.72
C ALA A 208 10.62 89.69 61.34
N GLN A 209 10.11 90.39 60.34
CA GLN A 209 10.52 91.76 60.02
C GLN A 209 10.25 92.74 61.17
N SER A 210 9.19 92.54 61.96
CA SER A 210 8.91 93.35 63.16
C SER A 210 9.80 93.00 64.36
N LEU A 211 10.25 91.74 64.46
CA LEU A 211 11.18 91.23 65.47
C LEU A 211 12.64 91.55 65.16
N VAL A 212 12.97 91.64 63.87
CA VAL A 212 14.21 92.22 63.38
C VAL A 212 14.12 93.72 63.64
N ARG A 213 14.33 94.08 64.91
CA ARG A 213 15.06 95.29 65.22
C ARG A 213 16.36 95.21 64.43
N VAL A 214 16.72 96.30 63.78
CA VAL A 214 18.00 96.51 63.06
C VAL A 214 19.16 96.58 64.09
N GLU A 215 19.19 95.66 65.05
CA GLU A 215 20.15 95.62 66.13
C GLU A 215 20.67 94.19 66.30
N SER A 216 21.96 94.07 65.99
CA SER A 216 22.90 93.02 66.39
C SER A 216 22.78 91.63 65.76
N ASP A 217 23.57 91.45 64.70
CA ASP A 217 24.36 90.26 64.47
C ASP A 217 25.00 89.73 65.77
N HIS A 218 25.15 88.40 65.81
CA HIS A 218 25.80 87.60 66.84
C HIS A 218 24.94 87.30 68.07
N ILE A 219 24.45 86.07 68.12
CA ILE A 219 24.81 85.06 69.13
C ILE A 219 23.80 83.93 68.91
N PHE A 220 24.23 82.83 68.29
CA PHE A 220 23.80 81.45 68.56
C PHE A 220 24.26 80.56 67.39
N THR A 221 25.55 80.24 67.37
CA THR A 221 26.00 78.97 66.83
C THR A 221 27.07 78.40 67.75
N LYS A 222 27.05 77.08 67.85
CA LYS A 222 28.11 76.18 68.35
C LYS A 222 28.03 75.80 69.83
N ARG A 223 27.60 74.56 70.05
CA ARG A 223 28.46 73.59 70.75
C ARG A 223 28.16 72.11 70.42
N ASP A 224 26.97 71.77 69.94
CA ASP A 224 26.64 70.35 69.66
C ASP A 224 26.71 69.92 68.18
N THR A 225 26.81 70.88 67.24
CA THR A 225 26.99 70.57 65.81
C THR A 225 28.37 70.04 65.46
N ASP A 226 29.42 70.41 66.19
CA ASP A 226 30.80 70.12 65.76
C ASP A 226 31.20 68.65 65.94
N LEU A 227 30.59 67.92 66.88
CA LEU A 227 30.87 66.49 67.09
C LEU A 227 30.12 65.61 66.09
N PHE A 228 28.85 65.93 65.82
CA PHE A 228 28.06 65.25 64.79
C PHE A 228 28.64 65.49 63.41
N ASN A 229 29.05 66.73 63.10
CA ASN A 229 29.68 67.06 61.81
C ASN A 229 30.98 66.29 61.60
N LYS A 230 31.85 66.19 62.63
CA LYS A 230 33.08 65.38 62.52
C LYS A 230 32.83 63.89 62.30
N THR A 231 31.81 63.34 62.93
CA THR A 231 31.46 61.93 62.79
C THR A 231 30.93 61.63 61.38
N LEU A 232 30.11 62.55 60.85
CA LEU A 232 29.56 62.48 59.50
C LEU A 232 30.63 62.72 58.43
N GLU A 233 31.57 63.63 58.66
CA GLU A 233 32.76 63.85 57.81
C GLU A 233 33.64 62.60 57.74
N ASN A 234 33.88 61.93 58.86
CA ASN A 234 34.64 60.68 58.88
C ASN A 234 33.92 59.55 58.12
N GLN A 235 32.58 59.48 58.22
CA GLN A 235 31.79 58.50 57.46
C GLN A 235 31.77 58.81 55.97
N LEU A 236 31.67 60.10 55.59
CA LEU A 236 31.75 60.54 54.20
C LEU A 236 33.13 60.25 53.61
N ALA A 237 34.21 60.54 54.34
CA ALA A 237 35.57 60.24 53.91
C ALA A 237 35.80 58.72 53.74
N HIS A 238 35.22 57.90 54.63
CA HIS A 238 35.30 56.44 54.49
C HIS A 238 34.52 55.94 53.27
N LEU A 239 33.32 56.48 53.02
CA LEU A 239 32.50 56.14 51.85
C LEU A 239 33.20 56.55 50.55
N GLU A 240 33.81 57.73 50.54
CA GLU A 240 34.56 58.24 49.39
C GLU A 240 35.75 57.34 49.06
N ASN A 241 36.50 56.89 50.08
CA ASN A 241 37.59 55.93 49.90
C ASN A 241 37.11 54.58 49.33
N ILE A 242 36.00 54.04 49.81
CA ILE A 242 35.41 52.81 49.26
C ILE A 242 35.00 53.03 47.80
N CYS A 243 34.40 54.17 47.48
CA CYS A 243 34.02 54.50 46.11
C CYS A 243 35.24 54.64 45.19
N THR A 244 36.36 55.23 45.66
CA THR A 244 37.61 55.31 44.89
C THR A 244 38.19 53.92 44.61
N GLU A 245 38.23 53.04 45.61
CA GLU A 245 38.74 51.67 45.44
C GLU A 245 37.89 50.88 44.43
N VAL A 246 36.56 50.98 44.53
CA VAL A 246 35.64 50.30 43.61
C VAL A 246 35.76 50.87 42.19
N LYS A 247 35.96 52.19 42.04
CA LYS A 247 36.20 52.84 40.74
C LYS A 247 37.47 52.32 40.07
N ASP A 248 38.55 52.17 40.84
CA ASP A 248 39.85 51.69 40.36
C ASP A 248 39.80 50.21 40.00
N VAL A 249 39.16 49.37 40.83
CA VAL A 249 38.98 47.93 40.57
C VAL A 249 38.12 47.67 39.35
N LEU A 250 37.06 48.46 39.13
CA LEU A 250 36.14 48.28 38.00
C LEU A 250 36.53 49.11 36.76
N LEU A 251 37.65 49.83 36.81
CA LEU A 251 38.19 50.66 35.72
C LEU A 251 37.16 51.63 35.12
N VAL A 252 36.39 52.32 35.98
CA VAL A 252 35.31 53.22 35.56
C VAL A 252 35.78 54.68 35.58
N ARG A 253 35.45 55.45 34.54
CA ARG A 253 35.92 56.85 34.39
C ARG A 253 35.33 57.82 35.43
N SER A 254 34.07 57.62 35.83
CA SER A 254 33.35 58.49 36.77
C SER A 254 32.46 57.71 37.76
N TYR A 255 32.15 58.30 38.92
CA TYR A 255 31.23 57.68 39.90
C TYR A 255 29.79 57.56 39.38
N HIS A 256 29.37 58.47 38.50
CA HIS A 256 28.04 58.41 37.88
C HIS A 256 27.89 57.20 36.95
N ASP A 257 28.95 56.82 36.23
CA ASP A 257 28.94 55.62 35.38
C ASP A 257 28.81 54.33 36.21
N LEU A 258 29.38 54.32 37.43
CA LEU A 258 29.28 53.20 38.37
C LEU A 258 27.84 53.01 38.86
N LEU A 259 27.20 54.10 39.29
CA LEU A 259 25.81 54.09 39.73
C LEU A 259 24.87 53.66 38.60
N SER A 260 25.05 54.20 37.39
CA SER A 260 24.26 53.80 36.23
C SER A 260 24.42 52.32 35.89
N ARG A 261 25.62 51.74 36.02
CA ARG A 261 25.83 50.31 35.82
C ARG A 261 25.14 49.46 36.88
N PHE A 262 25.15 49.89 38.15
CA PHE A 262 24.42 49.18 39.22
C PHE A 262 22.91 49.29 39.07
N GLU A 263 22.38 50.45 38.66
CA GLU A 263 20.98 50.62 38.33
C GLU A 263 20.58 49.70 37.19
N ASN A 264 21.29 49.71 36.06
CA ASN A 264 21.06 48.81 34.92
C ASN A 264 21.14 47.33 35.33
N GLN A 265 22.12 46.96 36.16
CA GLN A 265 22.24 45.60 36.69
C GLN A 265 21.05 45.21 37.57
N SER A 266 20.57 46.14 38.41
CA SER A 266 19.40 45.93 39.25
C SER A 266 18.12 45.77 38.42
N GLU A 267 17.95 46.58 37.37
CA GLU A 267 16.83 46.48 36.44
C GLU A 267 16.85 45.16 35.66
N HIS A 268 18.03 44.75 35.16
CA HIS A 268 18.19 43.45 34.51
C HIS A 268 17.88 42.29 35.45
N ARG A 269 18.30 42.37 36.72
CA ARG A 269 17.97 41.36 37.74
C ARG A 269 16.47 41.29 37.98
N ILE A 270 15.78 42.42 38.12
CA ILE A 270 14.33 42.47 38.29
C ILE A 270 13.62 41.88 37.06
N ALA A 271 14.05 42.23 35.85
CA ALA A 271 13.49 41.70 34.61
C ALA A 271 13.69 40.17 34.49
N LEU A 272 14.86 39.66 34.87
CA LEU A 272 15.15 38.23 34.87
C LEU A 272 14.29 37.48 35.91
N LEU A 273 14.11 38.04 37.10
CA LEU A 273 13.23 37.47 38.12
C LEU A 273 11.78 37.43 37.65
N ALA A 274 11.28 38.52 37.04
CA ALA A 274 9.93 38.55 36.46
C ALA A 274 9.76 37.49 35.35
N ARG A 275 10.78 37.28 34.51
CA ARG A 275 10.77 36.24 33.47
C ARG A 275 10.78 34.83 34.08
N LEU A 276 11.50 34.64 35.18
CA LEU A 276 11.52 33.38 35.94
C LEU A 276 10.14 33.07 36.50
N ASP A 277 9.47 34.05 37.12
CA ASP A 277 8.10 33.90 37.64
C ASP A 277 7.09 33.56 36.54
N ILE A 278 7.19 34.20 35.37
CA ILE A 278 6.36 33.88 34.20
C ILE A 278 6.60 32.42 33.75
N ASN A 279 7.87 31.99 33.72
CA ASN A 279 8.20 30.61 33.34
C ASN A 279 7.70 29.58 34.36
N ILE A 280 7.74 29.87 35.66
CA ILE A 280 7.16 29.01 36.70
C ILE A 280 5.66 28.88 36.49
N LYS A 281 4.94 30.00 36.31
CA LYS A 281 3.50 29.99 36.03
C LYS A 281 3.16 29.21 34.77
N ASN A 282 3.93 29.38 33.69
CA ASN A 282 3.76 28.60 32.45
C ASN A 282 3.98 27.10 32.69
N ARG A 283 4.99 26.72 33.47
CA ARG A 283 5.23 25.32 33.85
C ARG A 283 4.07 24.75 34.65
N GLU A 284 3.51 25.49 35.59
CA GLU A 284 2.33 25.06 36.37
C GLU A 284 1.09 24.87 35.49
N ILE A 285 0.84 25.79 34.54
CA ILE A 285 -0.24 25.66 33.56
C ILE A 285 -0.04 24.42 32.66
N LEU A 286 1.21 24.14 32.25
CA LEU A 286 1.50 22.93 31.47
C LEU A 286 1.30 21.66 32.30
N LEU A 287 1.68 21.67 33.58
CA LEU A 287 1.46 20.55 34.49
C LEU A 287 -0.03 20.30 34.73
N SER A 288 -0.85 21.35 34.91
CA SER A 288 -2.30 21.20 35.08
C SER A 288 -2.96 20.66 33.81
N LYS A 289 -2.59 21.18 32.63
CA LYS A 289 -3.04 20.63 31.34
C LYS A 289 -2.65 19.17 31.15
N LYS A 290 -1.42 18.80 31.52
CA LYS A 290 -0.95 17.41 31.50
C LYS A 290 -1.79 16.53 32.43
N HIS A 291 -2.09 17.01 33.64
CA HIS A 291 -2.92 16.27 34.58
C HIS A 291 -4.35 16.06 34.07
N GLN A 292 -4.96 17.11 33.49
CA GLN A 292 -6.26 17.01 32.85
C GLN A 292 -6.25 16.01 31.68
N ALA A 293 -5.23 16.05 30.82
CA ALA A 293 -5.09 15.10 29.73
C ALA A 293 -4.93 13.65 30.21
N LEU A 294 -4.21 13.43 31.32
CA LEU A 294 -4.09 12.11 31.95
C LEU A 294 -5.43 11.61 32.50
N GLN A 295 -6.20 12.47 33.17
CA GLN A 295 -7.56 12.12 33.64
C GLN A 295 -8.49 11.77 32.47
N VAL A 296 -8.44 12.53 31.37
CA VAL A 296 -9.21 12.23 30.15
C VAL A 296 -8.79 10.89 29.55
N LEU A 297 -7.49 10.60 29.51
CA LEU A 297 -6.96 9.33 29.01
C LEU A 297 -7.38 8.14 29.88
N GLU A 298 -7.38 8.30 31.20
CA GLU A 298 -7.91 7.29 32.12
C GLU A 298 -9.42 7.10 31.90
N GLY A 299 -10.20 8.18 31.85
CA GLY A 299 -11.63 8.13 31.54
C GLY A 299 -11.93 7.41 30.22
N LEU A 300 -11.15 7.67 29.17
CA LEU A 300 -11.25 6.97 27.88
C LEU A 300 -10.85 5.50 27.98
N LYS A 301 -9.85 5.14 28.78
CA LYS A 301 -9.47 3.73 29.03
C LYS A 301 -10.57 2.95 29.75
N TYR A 302 -11.31 3.59 30.65
CA TYR A 302 -12.47 2.96 31.31
C TYR A 302 -13.70 2.92 30.37
N SER A 303 -13.97 3.99 29.62
CA SER A 303 -15.04 4.04 28.59
C SER A 303 -14.83 3.03 27.47
N THR A 304 -13.59 2.83 27.01
CA THR A 304 -13.28 1.80 26.01
C THR A 304 -13.48 0.39 26.57
N LYS A 305 -13.17 0.13 27.84
CA LYS A 305 -13.44 -1.18 28.44
C LYS A 305 -14.93 -1.48 28.63
N GLU A 306 -15.78 -0.46 28.81
CA GLU A 306 -17.24 -0.63 28.93
C GLU A 306 -17.99 -0.61 27.59
N GLN A 307 -17.53 0.15 26.59
CA GLN A 307 -18.21 0.27 25.28
C GLN A 307 -17.90 -0.86 24.29
N PHE A 308 -16.86 -1.69 24.52
CA PHE A 308 -16.53 -2.82 23.62
C PHE A 308 -17.21 -4.15 23.98
N LYS A 309 -18.18 -4.16 24.90
CA LYS A 309 -18.85 -5.41 25.32
C LYS A 309 -20.19 -5.72 24.65
N ILE A 310 -20.65 -4.97 23.66
CA ILE A 310 -21.95 -5.27 23.04
C ILE A 310 -21.88 -5.21 21.51
N ASN A 311 -21.54 -6.36 20.92
CA ASN A 311 -21.92 -6.87 19.59
C ASN A 311 -21.37 -6.17 18.31
N GLY A 312 -21.09 -4.87 18.30
CA GLY A 312 -20.73 -4.17 17.04
C GLY A 312 -19.32 -4.45 16.50
N THR A 313 -18.32 -4.61 17.36
CA THR A 313 -16.92 -4.75 16.92
C THR A 313 -16.54 -6.14 16.44
N GLN A 314 -17.19 -7.19 16.94
CA GLN A 314 -16.96 -8.56 16.48
C GLN A 314 -17.47 -8.75 15.04
N ASP A 315 -18.66 -8.22 14.74
CA ASP A 315 -19.28 -8.28 13.41
C ASP A 315 -18.47 -7.49 12.37
N ILE A 316 -17.97 -6.31 12.74
CA ILE A 316 -17.11 -5.49 11.87
C ILE A 316 -15.77 -6.20 11.62
N LEU A 317 -15.18 -6.85 12.64
CA LEU A 317 -13.95 -7.61 12.47
C LEU A 317 -14.14 -8.86 11.60
N GLU A 318 -15.29 -9.53 11.70
CA GLU A 318 -15.65 -10.63 10.81
C GLU A 318 -15.88 -10.17 9.37
N GLN A 319 -16.57 -9.03 9.17
CA GLN A 319 -16.74 -8.42 7.85
C GLN A 319 -15.39 -8.05 7.22
N ILE A 320 -14.47 -7.45 7.99
CA ILE A 320 -13.11 -7.14 7.51
C ILE A 320 -12.35 -8.42 7.13
N LYS A 321 -12.51 -9.51 7.89
CA LYS A 321 -11.87 -10.80 7.54
C LYS A 321 -12.45 -11.39 6.25
N ILE A 322 -13.76 -11.25 6.02
CA ILE A 322 -14.43 -11.70 4.79
C ILE A 322 -13.96 -10.88 3.59
N GLU A 323 -13.92 -9.55 3.71
CA GLU A 323 -13.44 -8.67 2.62
C GLU A 323 -11.96 -8.92 2.29
N LYS A 324 -11.09 -9.15 3.29
CA LYS A 324 -9.70 -9.53 3.04
C LYS A 324 -9.55 -10.86 2.30
N LYS A 325 -10.45 -11.83 2.55
CA LYS A 325 -10.48 -13.09 1.78
C LYS A 325 -10.91 -12.85 0.34
N ARG A 326 -11.92 -12.00 0.11
CA ARG A 326 -12.38 -11.62 -1.24
C ARG A 326 -11.26 -10.92 -2.03
N GLU A 327 -10.53 -10.02 -1.39
CA GLU A 327 -9.41 -9.31 -2.01
C GLU A 327 -8.30 -10.28 -2.45
N LYS A 328 -7.95 -11.27 -1.61
CA LYS A 328 -6.98 -12.32 -1.97
C LYS A 328 -7.44 -13.15 -3.16
N ASN A 329 -8.69 -13.62 -3.15
CA ASN A 329 -9.25 -14.41 -4.25
C ASN A 329 -9.27 -13.61 -5.57
N LEU A 330 -9.57 -12.30 -5.52
CA LEU A 330 -9.53 -11.44 -6.70
C LEU A 330 -8.10 -11.24 -7.21
N LYS A 331 -7.12 -11.08 -6.33
CA LYS A 331 -5.71 -11.00 -6.72
C LYS A 331 -5.24 -12.29 -7.40
N GLU A 332 -5.62 -13.46 -6.86
CA GLU A 332 -5.34 -14.76 -7.46
C GLU A 332 -6.01 -14.93 -8.84
N GLN A 333 -7.25 -14.45 -9.01
CA GLN A 333 -7.91 -14.43 -10.33
C GLN A 333 -7.22 -13.50 -11.31
N ILE A 334 -6.75 -12.32 -10.86
CA ILE A 334 -6.00 -11.38 -11.71
C ILE A 334 -4.67 -12.01 -12.16
N THR A 335 -3.95 -12.70 -11.27
CA THR A 335 -2.71 -13.40 -11.65
C THR A 335 -2.99 -14.53 -12.64
N ALA A 336 -4.00 -15.37 -12.39
CA ALA A 336 -4.39 -16.45 -13.30
C ALA A 336 -4.84 -15.93 -14.68
N HIS A 337 -5.62 -14.84 -14.72
CA HIS A 337 -5.99 -14.21 -15.98
C HIS A 337 -4.81 -13.52 -16.68
N GLY A 338 -3.88 -12.96 -15.91
CA GLY A 338 -2.62 -12.42 -16.42
C GLY A 338 -1.77 -13.48 -17.12
N GLU A 339 -1.58 -14.63 -16.46
CA GLU A 339 -0.87 -15.80 -17.00
C GLU A 339 -1.54 -16.36 -18.27
N LEU A 340 -2.88 -16.46 -18.26
CA LEU A 340 -3.61 -16.89 -19.46
C LEU A 340 -3.42 -15.91 -20.62
N LEU A 341 -3.44 -14.60 -20.34
CA LEU A 341 -3.27 -13.57 -21.36
C LEU A 341 -1.83 -13.55 -21.92
N THR A 342 -0.82 -13.82 -21.08
CA THR A 342 0.56 -14.02 -21.55
C THR A 342 0.69 -15.26 -22.42
N ASN A 343 0.03 -16.37 -22.05
CA ASN A 343 0.02 -17.60 -22.85
C ASN A 343 -0.67 -17.40 -24.20
N ILE A 344 -1.82 -16.70 -24.22
CA ILE A 344 -2.51 -16.33 -25.47
C ILE A 344 -1.61 -15.45 -26.34
N ARG A 345 -0.93 -14.45 -25.76
CA ARG A 345 0.00 -13.59 -26.50
C ARG A 345 1.14 -14.40 -27.12
N ALA A 346 1.77 -15.28 -26.33
CA ALA A 346 2.85 -16.14 -26.81
C ALA A 346 2.38 -17.08 -27.94
N ALA A 347 1.20 -17.70 -27.79
CA ALA A 347 0.63 -18.56 -28.82
C ALA A 347 0.33 -17.79 -30.12
N LEU A 348 -0.23 -16.58 -30.04
CA LEU A 348 -0.46 -15.74 -31.22
C LEU A 348 0.86 -15.28 -31.87
N GLN A 349 1.87 -14.95 -31.07
CA GLN A 349 3.20 -14.63 -31.61
C GLN A 349 3.81 -15.85 -32.33
N ASN A 350 3.70 -17.05 -31.76
CA ASN A 350 4.13 -18.29 -32.39
C ASN A 350 3.35 -18.59 -33.70
N MET A 351 2.05 -18.35 -33.73
CA MET A 351 1.27 -18.46 -34.97
C MET A 351 1.73 -17.44 -36.03
N ASN A 352 2.04 -16.21 -35.62
CA ASN A 352 2.50 -15.18 -36.54
C ASN A 352 3.91 -15.48 -37.09
N THR A 353 4.82 -16.07 -36.29
CA THR A 353 6.14 -16.52 -36.76
C THR A 353 6.03 -17.69 -37.74
N MET A 354 5.16 -18.67 -37.48
CA MET A 354 4.87 -19.74 -38.45
C MET A 354 4.29 -19.21 -39.76
N LEU A 355 3.55 -18.09 -39.71
CA LEU A 355 2.97 -17.42 -40.87
C LEU A 355 3.89 -16.36 -41.50
N LEU A 356 5.20 -16.35 -41.22
CA LEU A 356 6.17 -15.46 -41.87
C LEU A 356 6.32 -15.77 -43.37
N CYS A 357 6.20 -17.04 -43.77
CA CYS A 357 6.34 -17.46 -45.17
C CYS A 357 5.17 -17.02 -46.07
N VAL A 358 4.09 -16.48 -45.52
CA VAL A 358 2.95 -15.93 -46.28
C VAL A 358 3.29 -14.50 -46.70
N ASN A 359 4.26 -14.36 -47.61
CA ASN A 359 4.60 -13.07 -48.19
C ASN A 359 3.62 -12.68 -49.29
N LYS A 360 3.34 -11.38 -49.35
CA LYS A 360 2.42 -10.74 -50.31
C LYS A 360 2.79 -11.17 -51.73
N GLN A 361 1.85 -11.83 -52.43
CA GLN A 361 1.97 -12.07 -53.87
C GLN A 361 2.28 -10.73 -54.58
N LYS A 362 3.44 -10.66 -55.26
CA LYS A 362 3.68 -9.68 -56.33
C LYS A 362 2.55 -9.87 -57.35
N GLY A 363 1.82 -8.79 -57.61
CA GLY A 363 0.58 -8.82 -58.37
C GLY A 363 0.71 -9.47 -59.75
N MET A 364 -0.13 -10.48 -59.98
CA MET A 364 -0.40 -11.08 -61.28
C MET A 364 -1.04 -10.02 -62.19
N LYS A 365 -0.24 -9.39 -63.06
CA LYS A 365 -0.73 -8.44 -64.07
C LYS A 365 -1.51 -9.20 -65.16
N LYS A 366 -2.75 -8.80 -65.40
CA LYS A 366 -3.56 -9.17 -66.57
C LYS A 366 -2.84 -8.74 -67.87
N PRO A 367 -3.00 -9.48 -68.99
CA PRO A 367 -2.42 -9.08 -70.27
C PRO A 367 -3.25 -7.94 -70.86
N VAL A 368 -2.59 -6.84 -71.23
CA VAL A 368 -3.17 -5.80 -72.10
C VAL A 368 -2.28 -5.67 -73.32
N LYS A 369 -2.94 -5.69 -74.47
CA LYS A 369 -2.42 -5.60 -75.84
C LYS A 369 -1.52 -4.38 -76.09
N ASP A 370 -0.48 -4.65 -76.88
CA ASP A 370 0.24 -3.83 -77.87
C ASP A 370 0.46 -2.32 -77.68
N GLY A 371 1.72 -1.91 -77.85
CA GLY A 371 2.06 -0.56 -78.33
C GLY A 371 3.46 -0.04 -78.01
N ASN A 372 4.44 -0.39 -78.84
CA ASN A 372 5.66 0.37 -79.20
C ASN A 372 6.85 0.53 -78.21
N LYS A 373 7.88 -0.27 -78.51
CA LYS A 373 9.34 0.03 -78.64
C LYS A 373 9.91 1.28 -77.94
N LYS A 374 10.88 1.03 -77.04
CA LYS A 374 12.28 1.45 -77.17
C LYS A 374 13.13 0.70 -76.12
N GLU A 375 14.01 -0.18 -76.57
CA GLU A 375 15.16 -0.66 -75.79
C GLU A 375 16.21 0.45 -75.72
N LEU A 376 16.95 0.56 -74.60
CA LEU A 376 18.35 0.12 -74.51
C LEU A 376 18.98 0.55 -73.17
N ILE A 377 19.88 -0.32 -72.69
CA ILE A 377 21.06 -0.11 -71.83
C ILE A 377 20.97 -0.59 -70.37
N ILE A 378 21.80 -1.62 -70.17
CA ILE A 378 22.26 -2.33 -68.98
C ILE A 378 23.04 -1.40 -68.05
N ASN A 379 22.89 -1.56 -66.73
CA ASN A 379 24.02 -1.41 -65.82
C ASN A 379 23.80 -2.24 -64.56
N ASP A 380 24.78 -3.10 -64.30
CA ASP A 380 24.94 -3.94 -63.12
C ASP A 380 24.87 -3.12 -61.83
N LYS A 381 24.19 -3.68 -60.83
CA LYS A 381 24.57 -3.54 -59.42
C LYS A 381 24.00 -4.70 -58.60
N GLU A 382 24.95 -5.50 -58.13
CA GLU A 382 24.89 -6.58 -57.17
C GLU A 382 24.04 -6.26 -55.92
N ASP A 383 23.35 -7.29 -55.44
CA ASP A 383 23.25 -7.69 -54.04
C ASP A 383 22.86 -6.64 -52.99
N ILE A 384 21.59 -6.18 -52.99
CA ILE A 384 21.02 -5.44 -51.85
C ILE A 384 19.58 -5.88 -51.46
N GLU A 385 18.89 -6.74 -52.22
CA GLU A 385 17.46 -7.05 -51.94
C GLU A 385 17.20 -8.12 -50.86
N ASP A 386 18.19 -8.89 -50.41
CA ASP A 386 17.97 -9.98 -49.44
C ASP A 386 17.93 -9.53 -47.97
N HIS A 387 18.30 -8.28 -47.66
CA HIS A 387 18.27 -7.77 -46.29
C HIS A 387 16.95 -7.14 -45.87
N ASP A 388 16.09 -6.73 -46.79
CA ASP A 388 14.81 -6.08 -46.45
C ASP A 388 13.74 -7.09 -45.98
N ALA A 389 13.89 -8.38 -46.32
CA ALA A 389 13.02 -9.45 -45.85
C ALA A 389 13.27 -9.87 -44.39
N LEU A 390 14.43 -9.50 -43.81
CA LEU A 390 14.82 -9.86 -42.45
C LEU A 390 14.46 -8.80 -41.40
N ILE A 391 14.16 -7.56 -41.81
CA ILE A 391 13.91 -6.43 -40.88
C ILE A 391 12.48 -6.45 -40.30
N GLU A 392 11.53 -7.19 -40.89
CA GLU A 392 10.17 -7.34 -40.31
C GLU A 392 10.10 -8.25 -39.06
N ILE A 393 11.23 -8.75 -38.56
CA ILE A 393 11.27 -9.47 -37.27
C ILE A 393 11.11 -8.52 -36.07
N GLU A 394 11.25 -7.19 -36.23
CA GLU A 394 11.40 -6.29 -35.09
C GLU A 394 10.29 -5.22 -34.94
N ARG A 395 9.03 -5.66 -34.89
CA ARG A 395 8.03 -5.00 -34.03
C ARG A 395 7.20 -6.06 -33.34
N MET A 396 7.60 -6.44 -32.13
CA MET A 396 6.74 -7.18 -31.22
C MET A 396 5.49 -6.33 -30.95
N ASP A 397 4.40 -6.60 -31.67
CA ASP A 397 3.11 -5.99 -31.37
C ASP A 397 2.72 -6.40 -29.95
N THR A 398 2.64 -5.42 -29.05
CA THR A 398 2.23 -5.61 -27.66
C THR A 398 0.74 -5.85 -27.51
N ASP A 399 -0.05 -5.51 -28.54
CA ASP A 399 -1.49 -5.66 -28.56
C ASP A 399 -1.94 -7.00 -29.18
N VAL A 400 -2.60 -7.81 -28.35
CA VAL A 400 -3.19 -9.11 -28.69
C VAL A 400 -4.21 -8.99 -29.83
N LEU A 401 -4.97 -7.89 -29.88
CA LEU A 401 -5.98 -7.68 -30.94
C LEU A 401 -5.32 -7.38 -32.29
N ALA A 402 -4.23 -6.61 -32.30
CA ALA A 402 -3.48 -6.32 -33.52
C ALA A 402 -2.84 -7.60 -34.09
N LEU A 403 -2.26 -8.45 -33.23
CA LEU A 403 -1.74 -9.77 -33.60
C LEU A 403 -2.82 -10.65 -34.23
N LEU A 404 -4.00 -10.72 -33.60
CA LEU A 404 -5.11 -11.54 -34.07
C LEU A 404 -5.63 -11.06 -35.43
N VAL A 405 -5.70 -9.75 -35.67
CA VAL A 405 -6.07 -9.18 -36.98
C VAL A 405 -5.02 -9.51 -38.05
N LYS A 406 -3.72 -9.44 -37.73
CA LYS A 406 -2.64 -9.81 -38.67
C LYS A 406 -2.69 -11.29 -39.03
N ILE A 407 -2.84 -12.17 -38.04
CA ILE A 407 -2.98 -13.62 -38.22
C ILE A 407 -4.22 -13.95 -39.04
N ASN A 408 -5.37 -13.36 -38.71
CA ASN A 408 -6.62 -13.61 -39.45
C ASN A 408 -6.51 -13.16 -40.93
N ARG A 409 -5.80 -12.07 -41.23
CA ARG A 409 -5.52 -11.67 -42.62
C ARG A 409 -4.65 -12.71 -43.34
N LYS A 410 -3.57 -13.19 -42.71
CA LYS A 410 -2.68 -14.20 -43.29
C LYS A 410 -3.37 -15.55 -43.48
N ILE A 411 -4.19 -15.97 -42.50
CA ILE A 411 -5.03 -17.19 -42.60
C ILE A 411 -6.06 -17.05 -43.71
N ASN A 412 -6.73 -15.91 -43.86
CA ASN A 412 -7.67 -15.69 -44.97
C ASN A 412 -6.97 -15.73 -46.33
N ILE A 413 -5.72 -15.27 -46.44
CA ILE A 413 -4.92 -15.41 -47.67
C ILE A 413 -4.64 -16.89 -47.94
N LEU A 414 -4.22 -17.67 -46.94
CA LEU A 414 -4.03 -19.11 -47.07
C LEU A 414 -5.33 -19.84 -47.45
N PHE A 415 -6.45 -19.48 -46.82
CA PHE A 415 -7.76 -20.06 -47.08
C PHE A 415 -8.25 -19.76 -48.50
N ASN A 416 -7.95 -18.57 -49.03
CA ASN A 416 -8.26 -18.22 -50.41
C ASN A 416 -7.35 -18.93 -51.42
N ILE A 417 -6.11 -19.28 -51.03
CA ILE A 417 -5.17 -20.07 -51.83
C ILE A 417 -5.51 -21.57 -51.77
N SER A 418 -6.12 -22.06 -50.68
CA SER A 418 -6.38 -23.49 -50.45
C SER A 418 -7.58 -24.08 -51.20
N ASN A 419 -8.20 -23.35 -52.13
CA ASN A 419 -9.18 -23.91 -53.07
C ASN A 419 -8.50 -24.70 -54.22
N PHE A 420 -7.56 -25.59 -53.89
CA PHE A 420 -7.06 -26.59 -54.82
C PHE A 420 -7.87 -27.88 -54.63
N ALA A 421 -8.39 -28.44 -55.72
CA ALA A 421 -8.90 -29.81 -55.73
C ALA A 421 -7.71 -30.74 -55.47
N LEU A 422 -7.67 -31.32 -54.28
CA LEU A 422 -6.55 -32.10 -53.74
C LEU A 422 -7.00 -33.54 -53.51
N GLU A 423 -7.34 -34.26 -54.58
CA GLU A 423 -7.67 -35.69 -54.49
C GLU A 423 -6.41 -36.58 -54.37
N GLU A 424 -5.23 -36.12 -54.80
CA GLU A 424 -4.01 -36.95 -54.84
C GLU A 424 -2.91 -36.60 -53.82
N LYS A 425 -3.01 -35.50 -53.06
CA LYS A 425 -2.03 -35.17 -51.99
C LYS A 425 -2.63 -35.01 -50.60
N GLU A 426 -3.89 -35.40 -50.42
CA GLU A 426 -4.53 -35.34 -49.10
C GLU A 426 -3.90 -36.33 -48.13
N ASP A 427 -3.53 -37.53 -48.60
CA ASP A 427 -2.90 -38.55 -47.75
C ASP A 427 -1.45 -38.18 -47.41
N GLU A 428 -0.65 -37.65 -48.35
CA GLU A 428 0.69 -37.10 -48.05
C GLU A 428 0.63 -35.88 -47.10
N ALA A 429 -0.36 -35.00 -47.28
CA ALA A 429 -0.55 -33.86 -46.39
C ALA A 429 -1.04 -34.29 -45.01
N ARG A 430 -1.89 -35.33 -44.92
CA ARG A 430 -2.28 -35.95 -43.65
C ARG A 430 -1.08 -36.60 -42.97
N ASP A 431 -0.23 -37.31 -43.71
CA ASP A 431 0.98 -37.93 -43.15
C ASP A 431 1.98 -36.88 -42.66
N LEU A 432 2.19 -35.79 -43.40
CA LEU A 432 3.01 -34.66 -42.98
C LEU A 432 2.42 -33.95 -41.75
N TYR A 433 1.09 -33.76 -41.70
CA TYR A 433 0.42 -33.18 -40.54
C TYR A 433 0.47 -34.12 -39.33
N HIS A 434 0.28 -35.43 -39.52
CA HIS A 434 0.42 -36.43 -38.46
C HIS A 434 1.86 -36.52 -37.95
N THR A 435 2.85 -36.38 -38.84
CA THR A 435 4.27 -36.31 -38.46
C THR A 435 4.57 -35.03 -37.70
N TYR A 436 4.04 -33.89 -38.12
CA TYR A 436 4.16 -32.61 -37.41
C TYR A 436 3.49 -32.65 -36.03
N VAL A 437 2.26 -33.19 -35.93
CA VAL A 437 1.54 -33.35 -34.67
C VAL A 437 2.25 -34.35 -33.76
N SER A 438 2.81 -35.43 -34.31
CA SER A 438 3.61 -36.39 -33.54
C SER A 438 4.90 -35.76 -33.03
N ASN A 439 5.60 -34.97 -33.84
CA ASN A 439 6.80 -34.22 -33.43
C ASN A 439 6.48 -33.10 -32.44
N TYR A 440 5.35 -32.41 -32.58
CA TYR A 440 4.90 -31.39 -31.64
C TYR A 440 4.53 -32.00 -30.30
N ASN A 441 3.78 -33.11 -30.30
CA ASN A 441 3.42 -33.83 -29.09
C ASN A 441 4.64 -34.53 -28.46
N SER A 442 5.57 -35.06 -29.25
CA SER A 442 6.82 -35.62 -28.72
C SER A 442 7.68 -34.54 -28.10
N ASN A 443 7.76 -33.34 -28.68
CA ASN A 443 8.51 -32.22 -28.08
C ASN A 443 7.79 -31.58 -26.87
N LEU A 444 6.46 -31.74 -26.76
CA LEU A 444 5.68 -31.33 -25.59
C LEU A 444 5.79 -32.34 -24.44
N ILE A 445 5.94 -33.62 -24.75
CA ILE A 445 6.11 -34.72 -23.79
C ILE A 445 7.59 -34.88 -23.39
N PHE A 446 8.51 -34.66 -24.32
CA PHE A 446 9.96 -34.73 -24.16
C PHE A 446 10.54 -33.36 -24.52
N GLY A 447 10.52 -32.44 -23.56
CA GLY A 447 11.23 -31.17 -23.69
C GLY A 447 12.73 -31.40 -23.94
N THR A 448 13.37 -30.41 -24.55
CA THR A 448 14.81 -30.35 -24.83
C THR A 448 15.70 -30.97 -23.75
N GLY A 449 16.34 -32.09 -24.10
CA GLY A 449 17.76 -32.30 -23.81
C GLY A 449 18.18 -32.73 -22.41
N GLU A 450 17.34 -33.39 -21.63
CA GLU A 450 17.82 -34.35 -20.63
C GLU A 450 17.16 -35.69 -20.93
N GLU A 451 17.95 -36.65 -21.43
CA GLU A 451 17.54 -38.05 -21.53
C GLU A 451 17.29 -38.57 -20.11
N GLU A 452 16.07 -38.42 -19.61
CA GLU A 452 15.58 -39.34 -18.59
C GLU A 452 15.38 -40.69 -19.31
N PRO A 453 16.16 -41.73 -18.96
CA PRO A 453 15.90 -43.04 -19.51
C PRO A 453 14.47 -43.40 -19.13
N ILE A 454 13.64 -43.70 -20.13
CA ILE A 454 12.37 -44.41 -19.96
C ILE A 454 12.73 -45.84 -19.50
N GLY A 455 13.22 -45.94 -18.28
CA GLY A 455 13.19 -47.13 -17.47
C GLY A 455 11.84 -47.12 -16.79
N LEU A 456 11.04 -48.15 -17.04
CA LEU A 456 9.99 -48.55 -16.15
C LEU A 456 10.61 -48.66 -14.74
N LEU A 457 10.51 -47.61 -13.93
CA LEU A 457 10.81 -47.64 -12.50
C LEU A 457 9.68 -48.42 -11.83
N VAL A 458 9.69 -49.73 -12.07
CA VAL A 458 9.33 -50.68 -11.03
C VAL A 458 10.28 -50.33 -9.90
N GLU A 459 9.76 -49.71 -8.84
CA GLU A 459 10.43 -49.59 -7.56
C GLU A 459 10.86 -51.02 -7.16
N HIS A 460 12.04 -51.43 -7.60
CA HIS A 460 12.80 -52.40 -6.86
C HIS A 460 13.17 -51.61 -5.62
N GLU A 461 12.48 -51.91 -4.52
CA GLU A 461 12.97 -51.59 -3.18
C GLU A 461 14.49 -51.71 -3.24
N MET A 462 15.19 -50.60 -2.98
CA MET A 462 16.62 -50.68 -2.76
C MET A 462 16.80 -51.57 -1.54
N VAL A 463 16.99 -52.86 -1.81
CA VAL A 463 17.39 -53.85 -0.82
C VAL A 463 18.69 -53.30 -0.26
N ASP A 464 18.61 -52.81 0.98
CA ASP A 464 19.74 -52.36 1.75
C ASP A 464 20.86 -53.41 1.62
N VAL A 465 21.97 -53.02 0.98
CA VAL A 465 23.11 -53.91 0.69
C VAL A 465 23.72 -54.46 2.00
N ALA A 466 23.35 -53.90 3.15
CA ALA A 466 23.71 -54.39 4.47
C ALA A 466 22.82 -55.55 5.00
N ILE A 467 21.70 -55.88 4.34
CA ILE A 467 20.81 -56.98 4.74
C ILE A 467 21.14 -58.22 3.90
N PRO A 468 21.66 -59.32 4.51
CA PRO A 468 22.03 -60.51 3.76
C PRO A 468 20.81 -61.13 3.06
N THR A 469 20.96 -61.38 1.77
CA THR A 469 19.91 -61.97 0.92
C THR A 469 19.60 -63.40 1.36
N ARG A 470 18.42 -63.94 1.02
CA ARG A 470 18.07 -65.36 1.29
C ARG A 470 19.12 -66.35 0.76
N ALA A 471 19.80 -65.99 -0.33
CA ALA A 471 20.92 -66.76 -0.88
C ALA A 471 22.15 -66.74 0.05
N ASP A 472 22.49 -65.58 0.62
CA ASP A 472 23.60 -65.40 1.56
C ASP A 472 23.33 -66.09 2.90
N ILE A 473 22.09 -66.01 3.40
CA ILE A 473 21.65 -66.75 4.59
C ILE A 473 21.75 -68.26 4.35
N LYS A 474 21.36 -68.75 3.16
CA LYS A 474 21.51 -70.17 2.81
C LYS A 474 22.98 -70.58 2.64
N TYR A 475 23.81 -69.70 2.09
CA TYR A 475 25.25 -69.92 1.94
C TYR A 475 25.95 -69.99 3.30
N HIS A 476 25.68 -69.04 4.21
CA HIS A 476 26.18 -69.11 5.59
C HIS A 476 25.61 -70.29 6.38
N SER A 477 24.33 -70.63 6.21
CA SER A 477 23.77 -71.84 6.84
C SER A 477 24.47 -73.11 6.33
N ARG A 478 24.80 -73.18 5.03
CA ARG A 478 25.61 -74.28 4.48
C ARG A 478 27.04 -74.28 5.03
N GLN A 479 27.71 -73.13 5.10
CA GLN A 479 29.06 -73.05 5.68
C GLN A 479 29.10 -73.48 7.15
N ILE A 480 28.08 -73.13 7.94
CA ILE A 480 27.96 -73.57 9.35
C ILE A 480 27.75 -75.09 9.40
N ILE A 481 26.89 -75.65 8.55
CA ILE A 481 26.66 -77.10 8.47
C ILE A 481 27.92 -77.84 7.98
N GLU A 482 28.64 -77.32 6.99
CA GLU A 482 29.89 -77.90 6.46
C GLU A 482 31.05 -77.78 7.47
N ALA A 483 31.11 -76.71 8.26
CA ALA A 483 32.05 -76.56 9.37
C ALA A 483 31.76 -77.53 10.53
N HIS A 484 30.49 -77.95 10.69
CA HIS A 484 30.09 -78.97 11.66
C HIS A 484 30.09 -80.41 11.09
N LEU A 485 30.28 -80.59 9.78
CA LEU A 485 30.35 -81.89 9.08
C LEU A 485 31.76 -82.26 8.60
N LYS A 486 32.78 -81.45 8.91
CA LYS A 486 34.18 -81.89 8.89
C LYS A 486 34.60 -82.39 10.28
N PRO A 487 34.52 -83.72 10.55
CA PRO A 487 35.39 -84.33 11.54
C PRO A 487 36.85 -84.29 11.04
N GLU A 488 37.79 -84.37 11.98
CA GLU A 488 39.24 -84.55 11.74
C GLU A 488 39.57 -85.58 10.65
#